data_AF-A0A3M1AYQ5-F1
#
_entry.id   AF-A0A3M1AYQ5-F1
#
_cell.length_a   1.000
_cell.length_b   1.000
_cell.length_c   1.000
_cell.angle_alpha   90.00
_cell.angle_beta   90.00
_cell.angle_gamma   90.00
#
_symmetry.space_group_name_H-M   'P 1'
#
loop_
_entity.id
_entity.type
_entity.pdbx_description
1 polymer ?
#
loop_
_entity_poly.entity_id
_entity_poly.type
_entity_poly.pdbx_seq_one_letter_code
_entity_poly.pdbx_strand_id
1 'polypeptide(L)'
;MIPAETLVKKAKDREFVRDPGNAPTEDFHDILFQLEKEGEWEVQRVPEPYIEVETKYGRKKKIPLEHTWHHKSCGQCGHIPGYSTSIFWLNRKLGFDYIDPTDQTSCTAWNYYASATSNAPAQAAVAMRNFAAAEETGYFPIIHCGTSFGHYKEVRQELIHSPELRRQVREIMAKLGKKLVIPEEIVHYSEWVYAIRDRIAEHQVRKMDHIRATVHPACHYHKLVTEDAIYDPEIYGAQRTAVITGTLQALGVEVADYSTWYDCCGFGFRHILVSRDFSRSFATQRKIEIMKQEANPDITVTHDTGCVTTLDQSQ
;
A
#
# COMPACT_ATOMS: atom_id res chain seq x y z
N MET A 1 14.95 -20.52 6.50
CA MET A 1 13.79 -21.06 7.25
C MET A 1 13.90 -20.50 8.67
N ILE A 2 12.92 -19.73 9.15
CA ILE A 2 13.00 -19.12 10.50
C ILE A 2 12.90 -20.26 11.53
N PRO A 3 13.83 -20.41 12.49
CA PRO A 3 13.77 -21.47 13.49
C PRO A 3 12.43 -21.47 14.25
N ALA A 4 11.88 -22.64 14.56
CA ALA A 4 10.60 -22.75 15.27
C ALA A 4 10.60 -22.01 16.63
N GLU A 5 11.76 -21.90 17.25
CA GLU A 5 12.00 -21.17 18.50
C GLU A 5 11.77 -19.65 18.36
N THR A 6 12.00 -19.09 17.15
CA THR A 6 11.75 -17.68 16.86
C THR A 6 10.25 -17.37 16.73
N LEU A 7 9.39 -18.38 16.50
CA LEU A 7 7.93 -18.21 16.44
C LEU A 7 7.30 -18.03 17.83
N VAL A 8 7.96 -18.46 18.91
CA VAL A 8 7.47 -18.39 20.30
C VAL A 8 7.73 -17.01 20.93
N LYS A 9 8.76 -16.29 20.47
CA LYS A 9 9.07 -14.94 20.96
C LYS A 9 8.07 -13.92 20.39
N LYS A 10 7.60 -12.97 21.23
CA LYS A 10 6.79 -11.83 20.75
C LYS A 10 7.60 -11.07 19.69
N ALA A 11 6.95 -10.43 18.74
CA ALA A 11 7.64 -9.74 17.64
C ALA A 11 8.72 -8.77 18.16
N LYS A 12 8.42 -8.05 19.26
CA LYS A 12 9.35 -7.16 19.95
C LYS A 12 10.64 -7.81 20.52
N ASP A 13 10.65 -9.13 20.70
CA ASP A 13 11.76 -9.88 21.32
C ASP A 13 12.61 -10.63 20.27
N ARG A 14 12.34 -10.41 18.97
CA ARG A 14 13.06 -11.03 17.84
C ARG A 14 14.09 -10.05 17.29
N GLU A 15 15.34 -10.50 17.17
CA GLU A 15 16.38 -9.74 16.49
C GLU A 15 16.09 -9.72 14.98
N PHE A 16 16.03 -8.52 14.39
CA PHE A 16 15.93 -8.33 12.95
C PHE A 16 17.26 -7.81 12.44
N VAL A 17 17.95 -8.62 11.62
CA VAL A 17 19.12 -8.16 10.88
C VAL A 17 18.66 -7.92 9.45
N ARG A 18 18.74 -6.66 9.00
CA ARG A 18 18.56 -6.33 7.59
C ARG A 18 19.70 -6.93 6.81
N ASP A 19 19.35 -7.74 5.83
CA ASP A 19 20.32 -8.35 4.93
C ASP A 19 19.79 -8.23 3.50
N PRO A 20 20.37 -7.32 2.69
CA PRO A 20 20.04 -7.21 1.27
C PRO A 20 20.23 -8.52 0.50
N GLY A 21 21.16 -9.39 0.93
CA GLY A 21 21.40 -10.70 0.32
C GLY A 21 20.27 -11.72 0.55
N ASN A 22 19.37 -11.46 1.49
CA ASN A 22 18.17 -12.27 1.74
C ASN A 22 16.93 -11.75 0.98
N ALA A 23 17.06 -10.71 0.16
CA ALA A 23 15.98 -10.27 -0.70
C ALA A 23 15.62 -11.39 -1.69
N PRO A 24 14.34 -11.76 -1.84
CA PRO A 24 13.94 -12.91 -2.66
C PRO A 24 14.04 -12.65 -4.16
N THR A 25 14.19 -11.39 -4.57
CA THR A 25 14.31 -10.94 -5.96
C THR A 25 15.45 -9.93 -6.09
N GLU A 26 15.93 -9.65 -7.31
CA GLU A 26 16.85 -8.55 -7.59
C GLU A 26 16.15 -7.19 -7.35
N ASP A 27 16.93 -6.10 -7.31
CA ASP A 27 16.32 -4.77 -7.24
C ASP A 27 15.61 -4.46 -8.57
N PHE A 28 14.32 -4.16 -8.51
CA PHE A 28 13.53 -3.94 -9.72
C PHE A 28 13.97 -2.66 -10.44
N HIS A 29 14.61 -1.71 -9.75
CA HIS A 29 15.05 -0.44 -10.35
C HIS A 29 16.02 -0.64 -11.51
N ASP A 30 17.00 -1.54 -11.37
CA ASP A 30 18.00 -1.78 -12.41
C ASP A 30 17.34 -2.32 -13.68
N ILE A 31 16.41 -3.26 -13.53
CA ILE A 31 15.66 -3.83 -14.64
C ILE A 31 14.72 -2.77 -15.23
N LEU A 32 14.05 -1.98 -14.39
CA LEU A 32 13.15 -0.90 -14.79
C LEU A 32 13.84 0.10 -15.73
N PHE A 33 15.04 0.56 -15.35
CA PHE A 33 15.83 1.52 -16.12
C PHE A 33 16.53 0.88 -17.33
N GLN A 34 16.90 -0.39 -17.25
CA GLN A 34 17.44 -1.10 -18.42
C GLN A 34 16.39 -1.21 -19.53
N LEU A 35 15.15 -1.57 -19.18
CA LEU A 35 14.04 -1.67 -20.12
C LEU A 35 13.65 -0.30 -20.71
N GLU A 36 13.77 0.78 -19.94
CA GLU A 36 13.62 2.15 -20.47
C GLU A 36 14.69 2.46 -21.54
N LYS A 37 15.96 2.14 -21.28
CA LYS A 37 17.05 2.34 -22.26
C LYS A 37 16.85 1.53 -23.54
N GLU A 38 16.22 0.37 -23.44
CA GLU A 38 15.83 -0.49 -24.57
C GLU A 38 14.60 0.02 -25.33
N GLY A 39 13.95 1.09 -24.85
CA GLY A 39 12.77 1.68 -25.48
C GLY A 39 11.48 0.90 -25.18
N GLU A 40 11.49 0.02 -24.18
CA GLU A 40 10.33 -0.78 -23.83
C GLU A 40 9.27 0.02 -23.05
N TRP A 41 9.62 1.08 -22.35
CA TRP A 41 8.67 2.01 -21.74
C TRP A 41 9.35 3.32 -21.38
N GLU A 42 8.57 4.29 -20.94
CA GLU A 42 9.08 5.47 -20.24
C GLU A 42 8.97 5.23 -18.72
N VAL A 43 9.95 5.70 -17.95
CA VAL A 43 9.87 5.66 -16.48
C VAL A 43 9.61 7.07 -15.94
N GLN A 44 8.44 7.28 -15.35
CA GLN A 44 8.13 8.55 -14.68
C GLN A 44 8.93 8.63 -13.38
N ARG A 45 9.91 9.53 -13.31
CA ARG A 45 10.76 9.71 -12.12
C ARG A 45 9.99 10.31 -10.95
N VAL A 46 10.38 9.98 -9.73
CA VAL A 46 9.83 10.60 -8.52
C VAL A 46 10.23 12.09 -8.50
N PRO A 47 9.27 13.02 -8.41
CA PRO A 47 9.58 14.45 -8.38
C PRO A 47 10.24 14.85 -7.06
N GLU A 48 11.13 15.84 -7.14
CA GLU A 48 11.65 16.55 -5.97
C GLU A 48 10.64 17.60 -5.48
N PRO A 49 10.59 17.89 -4.17
CA PRO A 49 11.32 17.22 -3.09
C PRO A 49 10.72 15.85 -2.74
N TYR A 50 11.58 14.86 -2.46
CA TYR A 50 11.17 13.57 -1.92
C TYR A 50 11.87 13.22 -0.60
N ILE A 51 11.30 12.25 0.12
CA ILE A 51 11.93 11.62 1.31
C ILE A 51 12.31 10.19 0.94
N GLU A 52 13.52 9.78 1.29
CA GLU A 52 13.93 8.38 1.20
C GLU A 52 13.56 7.63 2.47
N VAL A 53 12.93 6.48 2.28
CA VAL A 53 12.60 5.52 3.34
C VAL A 53 13.18 4.16 3.00
N GLU A 54 13.31 3.30 4.00
CA GLU A 54 13.89 1.97 3.81
C GLU A 54 12.82 0.90 3.78
N THR A 55 12.98 -0.03 2.83
CA THR A 55 12.12 -1.20 2.75
C THR A 55 12.63 -2.32 3.64
N LYS A 56 11.87 -3.43 3.69
CA LYS A 56 12.20 -4.63 4.48
C LYS A 56 13.65 -5.10 4.33
N TYR A 57 14.20 -5.05 3.12
CA TYR A 57 15.55 -5.55 2.82
C TYR A 57 16.60 -4.42 2.72
N GLY A 58 16.27 -3.21 3.18
CA GLY A 58 17.19 -2.07 3.17
C GLY A 58 17.30 -1.35 1.83
N ARG A 59 16.44 -1.65 0.84
CA ARG A 59 16.36 -0.85 -0.39
C ARG A 59 15.85 0.54 -0.05
N LYS A 60 16.40 1.56 -0.71
CA LYS A 60 15.88 2.92 -0.63
C LYS A 60 14.64 3.02 -1.51
N LYS A 61 13.60 3.62 -0.97
CA LYS A 61 12.36 3.93 -1.67
C LYS A 61 12.14 5.43 -1.61
N LYS A 62 11.86 6.07 -2.75
CA LYS A 62 11.59 7.51 -2.80
C LYS A 62 10.10 7.80 -2.65
N ILE A 63 9.75 8.71 -1.74
CA ILE A 63 8.38 9.13 -1.47
C ILE A 63 8.26 10.63 -1.81
N PRO A 64 7.57 11.02 -2.89
CA PRO A 64 7.46 12.43 -3.27
C PRO A 64 6.62 13.19 -2.24
N LEU A 65 7.01 14.42 -1.91
CA LEU A 65 6.25 15.25 -0.98
C LEU A 65 5.08 15.96 -1.64
N GLU A 66 5.29 16.43 -2.87
CA GLU A 66 4.35 17.24 -3.65
C GLU A 66 4.43 16.90 -5.15
N HIS A 67 3.71 17.64 -6.00
CA HIS A 67 3.48 17.31 -7.40
C HIS A 67 2.85 15.92 -7.56
N THR A 68 1.87 15.60 -6.70
CA THR A 68 1.25 14.27 -6.63
C THR A 68 -0.11 14.17 -7.32
N TRP A 69 -0.34 13.08 -8.06
CA TRP A 69 -1.59 12.72 -8.71
C TRP A 69 -2.34 11.71 -7.86
N HIS A 70 -3.49 12.09 -7.33
CA HIS A 70 -4.20 11.28 -6.34
C HIS A 70 -5.08 10.22 -6.99
N HIS A 71 -4.49 9.02 -7.16
CA HIS A 71 -5.20 7.88 -7.69
C HIS A 71 -6.43 7.54 -6.84
N LYS A 72 -7.60 7.56 -7.47
CA LYS A 72 -8.91 7.28 -6.88
C LYS A 72 -9.11 5.80 -6.58
N SER A 73 -9.72 5.57 -5.41
CA SER A 73 -10.21 4.26 -4.99
C SER A 73 -11.73 4.21 -5.12
N CYS A 74 -12.27 3.23 -5.85
CA CYS A 74 -13.73 3.04 -5.92
C CYS A 74 -14.34 2.79 -4.53
N GLY A 75 -13.62 2.05 -3.69
CA GLY A 75 -14.01 1.77 -2.32
C GLY A 75 -13.97 3.03 -1.44
N GLN A 76 -12.84 3.74 -1.39
CA GLN A 76 -12.73 4.92 -0.51
C GLN A 76 -13.59 6.06 -1.02
N CYS A 77 -13.52 6.41 -2.31
CA CYS A 77 -14.26 7.54 -2.85
C CYS A 77 -15.77 7.31 -2.86
N GLY A 78 -16.22 6.05 -3.04
CA GLY A 78 -17.65 5.71 -3.09
C GLY A 78 -18.28 5.36 -1.73
N HIS A 79 -17.53 4.73 -0.83
CA HIS A 79 -18.09 4.18 0.42
C HIS A 79 -17.54 4.85 1.69
N ILE A 80 -16.29 5.32 1.68
CA ILE A 80 -15.62 5.90 2.86
C ILE A 80 -14.89 7.20 2.46
N PRO A 81 -15.61 8.23 1.94
CA PRO A 81 -14.99 9.40 1.31
C PRO A 81 -14.14 10.23 2.27
N GLY A 82 -14.33 10.04 3.59
CA GLY A 82 -13.48 10.62 4.63
C GLY A 82 -12.00 10.28 4.48
N TYR A 83 -11.65 9.11 3.91
CA TYR A 83 -10.25 8.72 3.65
C TYR A 83 -9.58 9.70 2.67
N SER A 84 -10.10 9.78 1.44
CA SER A 84 -9.56 10.66 0.42
C SER A 84 -9.64 12.13 0.82
N THR A 85 -10.76 12.53 1.45
CA THR A 85 -10.95 13.91 1.91
C THR A 85 -9.90 14.33 2.95
N SER A 86 -9.53 13.42 3.86
CA SER A 86 -8.49 13.67 4.86
C SER A 86 -7.10 13.82 4.21
N ILE A 87 -6.79 13.00 3.21
CA ILE A 87 -5.53 13.12 2.45
C ILE A 87 -5.45 14.47 1.72
N PHE A 88 -6.52 14.89 1.06
CA PHE A 88 -6.56 16.20 0.39
C PHE A 88 -6.48 17.36 1.40
N TRP A 89 -7.10 17.19 2.57
CA TRP A 89 -7.00 18.17 3.64
C TRP A 89 -5.56 18.28 4.16
N LEU A 90 -4.84 17.16 4.33
CA LEU A 90 -3.43 17.16 4.71
C LEU A 90 -2.55 17.90 3.69
N ASN A 91 -2.73 17.63 2.40
CA ASN A 91 -1.99 18.34 1.34
C ASN A 91 -2.22 19.86 1.42
N ARG A 92 -3.47 20.30 1.52
CA ARG A 92 -3.81 21.73 1.67
C ARG A 92 -3.25 22.34 2.96
N LYS A 93 -3.23 21.59 4.06
CA LYS A 93 -2.73 22.09 5.34
C LYS A 93 -1.21 22.24 5.38
N LEU A 94 -0.50 21.34 4.71
CA LEU A 94 0.96 21.37 4.63
C LEU A 94 1.47 22.18 3.44
N GLY A 95 0.58 22.65 2.57
CA GLY A 95 0.92 23.48 1.42
C GLY A 95 1.54 22.71 0.25
N PHE A 96 1.31 21.40 0.16
CA PHE A 96 1.85 20.57 -0.91
C PHE A 96 1.00 20.66 -2.18
N ASP A 97 1.68 20.72 -3.33
CA ASP A 97 1.04 20.69 -4.63
C ASP A 97 0.53 19.29 -4.98
N TYR A 98 -0.72 19.22 -5.44
CA TYR A 98 -1.39 17.97 -5.78
C TYR A 98 -2.54 18.18 -6.78
N ILE A 99 -2.83 17.14 -7.55
CA ILE A 99 -3.99 17.09 -8.44
C ILE A 99 -4.97 15.99 -8.02
N ASP A 100 -6.24 16.37 -8.00
CA ASP A 100 -7.37 15.47 -7.84
C ASP A 100 -7.98 15.19 -9.23
N PRO A 101 -7.77 13.99 -9.81
CA PRO A 101 -8.30 13.66 -11.12
C PRO A 101 -9.82 13.42 -11.10
N THR A 102 -10.54 14.01 -12.05
CA THR A 102 -12.00 13.88 -12.19
C THR A 102 -12.45 12.73 -13.09
N ASP A 103 -11.56 12.25 -13.96
CA ASP A 103 -11.86 11.32 -15.07
C ASP A 103 -11.18 9.95 -14.93
N GLN A 104 -10.56 9.68 -13.77
CA GLN A 104 -9.99 8.37 -13.50
C GLN A 104 -11.08 7.30 -13.38
N THR A 105 -10.84 6.13 -14.01
CA THR A 105 -11.70 4.95 -13.83
C THR A 105 -11.07 3.89 -12.90
N SER A 106 -11.85 2.85 -12.56
CA SER A 106 -11.45 1.76 -11.66
C SER A 106 -10.09 1.14 -12.00
N CYS A 107 -9.38 0.68 -10.98
CA CYS A 107 -8.16 -0.11 -11.09
C CYS A 107 -8.39 -1.59 -11.44
N THR A 108 -9.65 -2.05 -11.38
CA THR A 108 -10.10 -3.44 -11.59
C THR A 108 -9.48 -4.52 -10.68
N ALA A 109 -8.63 -4.13 -9.72
CA ALA A 109 -7.86 -5.04 -8.86
C ALA A 109 -8.72 -5.97 -8.00
N TRP A 110 -9.81 -5.50 -7.39
CA TRP A 110 -10.68 -6.40 -6.61
C TRP A 110 -11.33 -7.45 -7.50
N ASN A 111 -11.78 -7.08 -8.70
CA ASN A 111 -12.38 -8.02 -9.66
C ASN A 111 -11.37 -9.10 -10.10
N TYR A 112 -10.10 -8.72 -10.26
CA TYR A 112 -8.99 -9.65 -10.48
C TYR A 112 -8.82 -10.63 -9.31
N TYR A 113 -8.63 -10.12 -8.08
CA TYR A 113 -8.43 -10.99 -6.91
C TYR A 113 -9.68 -11.81 -6.52
N ALA A 114 -10.88 -11.36 -6.90
CA ALA A 114 -12.10 -12.12 -6.76
C ALA A 114 -12.21 -13.27 -7.77
N SER A 115 -11.26 -13.40 -8.69
CA SER A 115 -11.25 -14.35 -9.81
C SER A 115 -12.44 -14.17 -10.75
N ALA A 116 -13.00 -12.97 -10.82
CA ALA A 116 -14.15 -12.65 -11.67
C ALA A 116 -13.72 -12.10 -13.05
N THR A 117 -12.43 -11.82 -13.27
CA THR A 117 -11.88 -11.54 -14.60
C THR A 117 -10.46 -12.07 -14.76
N SER A 118 -10.24 -12.94 -15.75
CA SER A 118 -8.98 -13.63 -16.01
C SER A 118 -8.37 -13.24 -17.36
N ASN A 119 -8.06 -11.95 -17.55
CA ASN A 119 -7.39 -11.44 -18.74
C ASN A 119 -6.19 -10.56 -18.32
N ALA A 120 -5.01 -11.16 -18.23
CA ALA A 120 -3.80 -10.48 -17.77
C ALA A 120 -3.44 -9.23 -18.60
N PRO A 121 -3.45 -9.28 -19.96
CA PRO A 121 -3.21 -8.08 -20.78
C PRO A 121 -4.17 -6.93 -20.47
N ALA A 122 -5.46 -7.22 -20.29
CA ALA A 122 -6.44 -6.19 -19.97
C ALA A 122 -6.21 -5.60 -18.57
N GLN A 123 -5.90 -6.43 -17.57
CA GLN A 123 -5.61 -5.96 -16.21
C GLN A 123 -4.37 -5.07 -16.15
N ALA A 124 -3.28 -5.51 -16.80
CA ALA A 124 -2.05 -4.73 -16.88
C ALA A 124 -2.26 -3.42 -17.67
N ALA A 125 -3.02 -3.45 -18.76
CA ALA A 125 -3.36 -2.24 -19.52
C ALA A 125 -4.18 -1.22 -18.72
N VAL A 126 -5.08 -1.67 -17.83
CA VAL A 126 -5.82 -0.74 -16.93
C VAL A 126 -4.87 -0.04 -15.95
N ALA A 127 -3.88 -0.76 -15.40
CA ALA A 127 -2.86 -0.15 -14.56
C ALA A 127 -2.02 0.87 -15.34
N MET A 128 -1.50 0.49 -16.50
CA MET A 128 -0.70 1.37 -17.37
C MET A 128 -1.47 2.59 -17.85
N ARG A 129 -2.77 2.46 -18.14
CA ARG A 129 -3.65 3.58 -18.49
C ARG A 129 -3.74 4.60 -17.36
N ASN A 130 -3.80 4.16 -16.10
CA ASN A 130 -3.84 5.09 -14.98
C ASN A 130 -2.49 5.77 -14.74
N PHE A 131 -1.37 5.09 -14.95
CA PHE A 131 -0.05 5.73 -14.91
C PHE A 131 0.15 6.74 -16.06
N ALA A 132 -0.26 6.39 -17.27
CA ALA A 132 -0.26 7.32 -18.39
C ALA A 132 -1.15 8.55 -18.14
N ALA A 133 -2.32 8.38 -17.52
CA ALA A 133 -3.16 9.51 -17.13
C ALA A 133 -2.50 10.42 -16.09
N ALA A 134 -1.71 9.87 -15.16
CA ALA A 134 -0.94 10.68 -14.22
C ALA A 134 0.19 11.44 -14.95
N GLU A 135 0.98 10.76 -15.79
CA GLU A 135 2.08 11.38 -16.55
C GLU A 135 1.59 12.50 -17.48
N GLU A 136 0.45 12.33 -18.15
CA GLU A 136 -0.15 13.35 -19.02
C GLU A 136 -0.49 14.66 -18.28
N THR A 137 -0.71 14.60 -16.96
CA THR A 137 -0.93 15.80 -16.13
C THR A 137 0.37 16.43 -15.63
N GLY A 138 1.50 15.70 -15.72
CA GLY A 138 2.79 16.09 -15.12
C GLY A 138 2.93 15.76 -13.63
N TYR A 139 1.93 15.13 -13.00
CA TYR A 139 1.91 14.80 -11.57
C TYR A 139 2.21 13.30 -11.33
N PHE A 140 2.86 12.98 -10.21
CA PHE A 140 3.30 11.63 -9.87
C PHE A 140 2.23 10.82 -9.11
N PRO A 141 1.90 9.59 -9.54
CA PRO A 141 0.77 8.86 -8.96
C PRO A 141 0.98 8.41 -7.51
N ILE A 142 0.05 8.77 -6.63
CA ILE A 142 -0.07 8.25 -5.25
C ILE A 142 -1.29 7.35 -5.16
N ILE A 143 -1.09 6.07 -4.81
CA ILE A 143 -2.12 5.03 -4.81
C ILE A 143 -2.89 5.01 -3.49
N HIS A 144 -4.20 5.31 -3.54
CA HIS A 144 -5.01 5.42 -2.31
C HIS A 144 -5.55 4.10 -1.80
N CYS A 145 -5.75 3.11 -2.67
CA CYS A 145 -6.26 1.80 -2.26
C CYS A 145 -5.12 0.80 -2.09
N GLY A 146 -5.06 0.12 -0.95
CA GLY A 146 -4.15 -1.00 -0.76
C GLY A 146 -4.33 -2.04 -1.87
N THR A 147 -5.58 -2.36 -2.23
CA THR A 147 -5.86 -3.40 -3.25
C THR A 147 -5.28 -3.02 -4.61
N SER A 148 -5.41 -1.74 -5.01
CA SER A 148 -4.76 -1.22 -6.23
C SER A 148 -3.24 -1.26 -6.13
N PHE A 149 -2.70 -0.88 -4.97
CA PHE A 149 -1.26 -0.86 -4.73
C PHE A 149 -0.65 -2.26 -4.87
N GLY A 150 -1.24 -3.28 -4.23
CA GLY A 150 -0.81 -4.67 -4.37
C GLY A 150 -0.82 -5.13 -5.82
N HIS A 151 -1.93 -4.88 -6.52
CA HIS A 151 -2.10 -5.29 -7.92
C HIS A 151 -1.11 -4.58 -8.85
N TYR A 152 -0.85 -3.29 -8.66
CA TYR A 152 0.09 -2.56 -9.51
C TYR A 152 1.53 -3.02 -9.31
N LYS A 153 1.91 -3.44 -8.08
CA LYS A 153 3.21 -4.08 -7.85
C LYS A 153 3.33 -5.42 -8.56
N GLU A 154 2.28 -6.24 -8.54
CA GLU A 154 2.26 -7.50 -9.31
C GLU A 154 2.34 -7.23 -10.81
N VAL A 155 1.55 -6.30 -11.35
CA VAL A 155 1.61 -5.90 -12.76
C VAL A 155 3.01 -5.41 -13.15
N ARG A 156 3.69 -4.62 -12.32
CA ARG A 156 5.10 -4.24 -12.56
C ARG A 156 5.97 -5.48 -12.70
N GLN A 157 5.87 -6.43 -11.76
CA GLN A 157 6.66 -7.66 -11.81
C GLN A 157 6.34 -8.50 -13.06
N GLU A 158 5.07 -8.65 -13.42
CA GLU A 158 4.65 -9.38 -14.62
C GLU A 158 5.21 -8.74 -15.90
N LEU A 159 5.13 -7.41 -16.02
CA LEU A 159 5.60 -6.69 -17.20
C LEU A 159 7.13 -6.67 -17.28
N ILE A 160 7.84 -6.64 -16.15
CA ILE A 160 9.31 -6.79 -16.10
C ILE A 160 9.72 -8.14 -16.70
N HIS A 161 9.08 -9.23 -16.28
CA HIS A 161 9.53 -10.60 -16.62
C HIS A 161 8.93 -11.17 -17.90
N SER A 162 7.86 -10.57 -18.45
CA SER A 162 7.17 -11.08 -19.63
C SER A 162 7.17 -10.05 -20.79
N PRO A 163 8.14 -10.15 -21.72
CA PRO A 163 8.18 -9.32 -22.92
C PRO A 163 6.92 -9.48 -23.78
N GLU A 164 6.36 -10.69 -23.86
CA GLU A 164 5.14 -10.96 -24.64
C GLU A 164 3.92 -10.24 -24.03
N LEU A 165 3.76 -10.28 -22.69
CA LEU A 165 2.70 -9.52 -22.02
C LEU A 165 2.89 -8.01 -22.26
N ARG A 166 4.13 -7.52 -22.14
CA ARG A 166 4.45 -6.12 -22.37
C ARG A 166 4.11 -5.67 -23.79
N ARG A 167 4.39 -6.49 -24.80
CA ARG A 167 4.00 -6.24 -26.19
C ARG A 167 2.48 -6.14 -26.35
N GLN A 168 1.72 -7.06 -25.76
CA GLN A 168 0.26 -7.04 -25.78
C GLN A 168 -0.30 -5.79 -25.11
N VAL A 169 0.26 -5.39 -23.96
CA VAL A 169 -0.12 -4.14 -23.28
C VAL A 169 0.22 -2.92 -24.12
N ARG A 170 1.39 -2.88 -24.76
CA ARG A 170 1.77 -1.78 -25.67
C ARG A 170 0.76 -1.62 -26.81
N GLU A 171 0.32 -2.71 -27.42
CA GLU A 171 -0.70 -2.68 -28.48
C GLU A 171 -2.05 -2.13 -27.99
N ILE A 172 -2.45 -2.47 -26.75
CA ILE A 172 -3.66 -1.91 -26.13
C ILE A 172 -3.49 -0.42 -25.87
N MET A 173 -2.36 0.00 -25.28
CA MET A 173 -2.06 1.40 -24.98
C MET A 173 -2.02 2.27 -26.25
N ALA A 174 -1.45 1.75 -27.35
CA ALA A 174 -1.46 2.41 -28.65
C ALA A 174 -2.87 2.65 -29.18
N LYS A 175 -3.80 1.69 -29.02
CA LYS A 175 -5.22 1.86 -29.38
C LYS A 175 -5.92 2.91 -28.51
N LEU A 176 -5.48 3.09 -27.27
CA LEU A 176 -5.97 4.14 -26.36
C LEU A 176 -5.32 5.50 -26.63
N GLY A 177 -4.33 5.59 -27.53
CA GLY A 177 -3.55 6.80 -27.78
C GLY A 177 -2.66 7.20 -26.61
N LYS A 178 -2.27 6.25 -25.75
CA LYS A 178 -1.50 6.49 -24.52
C LYS A 178 -0.11 5.88 -24.59
N LYS A 179 0.85 6.54 -23.95
CA LYS A 179 2.20 6.02 -23.76
C LYS A 179 2.18 4.82 -22.80
N LEU A 180 3.14 3.90 -22.99
CA LEU A 180 3.44 2.89 -21.99
C LEU A 180 4.46 3.49 -21.01
N VAL A 181 3.96 3.99 -19.89
CA VAL A 181 4.76 4.61 -18.82
C VAL A 181 4.53 3.89 -17.50
N ILE A 182 5.61 3.76 -16.73
CA ILE A 182 5.60 3.16 -15.40
C ILE A 182 6.28 4.12 -14.40
N PRO A 183 5.75 4.33 -13.19
CA PRO A 183 6.44 5.18 -12.23
C PRO A 183 7.69 4.49 -11.68
N GLU A 184 8.74 5.29 -11.40
CA GLU A 184 9.96 4.84 -10.72
C GLU A 184 9.61 4.12 -9.42
N GLU A 185 8.64 4.65 -8.70
CA GLU A 185 8.12 4.09 -7.45
C GLU A 185 6.60 3.93 -7.51
N ILE A 186 6.09 2.79 -7.04
CA ILE A 186 4.67 2.67 -6.72
C ILE A 186 4.53 3.07 -5.25
N VAL A 187 3.87 4.20 -4.99
CA VAL A 187 3.74 4.77 -3.64
C VAL A 187 2.30 4.66 -3.15
N HIS A 188 2.10 4.03 -1.99
CA HIS A 188 0.80 3.99 -1.33
C HIS A 188 0.60 5.25 -0.48
N TYR A 189 -0.62 5.78 -0.38
CA TYR A 189 -0.88 7.00 0.40
C TYR A 189 -0.43 6.88 1.86
N SER A 190 -0.51 5.69 2.47
CA SER A 190 -0.07 5.54 3.85
C SER A 190 1.45 5.70 3.97
N GLU A 191 2.21 5.31 2.95
CA GLU A 191 3.67 5.53 2.89
C GLU A 191 3.99 7.02 2.81
N TRP A 192 3.21 7.76 2.02
CA TRP A 192 3.27 9.22 1.98
C TRP A 192 2.98 9.84 3.35
N VAL A 193 1.89 9.44 4.01
CA VAL A 193 1.55 9.89 5.37
C VAL A 193 2.66 9.56 6.37
N TYR A 194 3.28 8.38 6.27
CA TYR A 194 4.40 7.99 7.11
C TYR A 194 5.64 8.86 6.88
N ALA A 195 5.97 9.17 5.62
CA ALA A 195 7.12 10.00 5.28
C ALA A 195 6.99 11.42 5.86
N ILE A 196 5.78 11.96 5.92
CA ILE A 196 5.50 13.31 6.46
C ILE A 196 5.01 13.33 7.91
N ARG A 197 5.04 12.19 8.62
CA ARG A 197 4.42 12.03 9.95
C ARG A 197 4.86 13.06 10.97
N ASP A 198 6.12 13.47 10.94
CA ASP A 198 6.66 14.45 11.88
C ASP A 198 6.07 15.85 11.61
N ARG A 199 5.91 16.23 10.33
CA ARG A 199 5.20 17.47 9.94
C ARG A 199 3.73 17.43 10.35
N ILE A 200 3.08 16.26 10.30
CA ILE A 200 1.71 16.10 10.79
C ILE A 200 1.68 16.30 12.31
N ALA A 201 2.63 15.71 13.05
CA ALA A 201 2.72 15.84 14.50
C ALA A 201 3.00 17.28 14.95
N GLU A 202 3.81 18.06 14.21
CA GLU A 202 4.02 19.49 14.46
C GLU A 202 2.73 20.32 14.40
N HIS A 203 1.75 19.89 13.59
CA HIS A 203 0.45 20.54 13.45
C HIS A 203 -0.62 19.95 14.38
N GLN A 204 -0.24 19.05 15.30
CA GLN A 204 -1.16 18.39 16.21
C GLN A 204 -1.75 19.38 17.22
N VAL A 205 -3.06 19.61 17.13
CA VAL A 205 -3.80 20.49 18.06
C VAL A 205 -4.45 19.73 19.22
N ARG A 206 -4.53 18.39 19.14
CA ARG A 206 -5.10 17.52 20.19
C ARG A 206 -4.10 16.41 20.51
N LYS A 207 -3.70 16.30 21.77
CA LYS A 207 -2.88 15.18 22.25
C LYS A 207 -3.66 13.88 22.10
N MET A 208 -2.99 12.82 21.64
CA MET A 208 -3.56 11.48 21.45
C MET A 208 -2.88 10.43 22.34
N ASP A 209 -2.13 10.86 23.34
CA ASP A 209 -1.39 10.05 24.32
C ASP A 209 -2.28 9.16 25.22
N HIS A 210 -3.57 9.50 25.30
CA HIS A 210 -4.58 8.72 26.01
C HIS A 210 -5.24 7.64 25.13
N ILE A 211 -4.91 7.56 23.84
CA ILE A 211 -5.50 6.59 22.91
C ILE A 211 -4.59 5.36 22.85
N ARG A 212 -5.19 4.19 23.09
CA ARG A 212 -4.60 2.91 22.75
C ARG A 212 -5.17 2.40 21.44
N ALA A 213 -4.30 2.16 20.46
CA ALA A 213 -4.67 1.65 19.16
C ALA A 213 -4.07 0.26 18.90
N THR A 214 -4.76 -0.55 18.11
CA THR A 214 -4.15 -1.67 17.37
C THR A 214 -4.05 -1.31 15.90
N VAL A 215 -3.09 -1.96 15.22
CA VAL A 215 -2.89 -1.79 13.77
C VAL A 215 -3.23 -3.07 13.04
N HIS A 216 -4.03 -2.97 11.98
CA HIS A 216 -4.23 -4.03 11.01
C HIS A 216 -3.76 -3.55 9.63
N PRO A 217 -2.53 -3.90 9.21
CA PRO A 217 -2.08 -3.58 7.87
C PRO A 217 -2.75 -4.51 6.86
N ALA A 218 -3.04 -3.97 5.69
CA ALA A 218 -3.59 -4.76 4.60
C ALA A 218 -2.56 -5.79 4.11
N CYS A 219 -3.01 -7.01 3.87
CA CYS A 219 -2.15 -8.09 3.39
C CYS A 219 -1.47 -7.71 2.06
N HIS A 220 -2.21 -7.14 1.12
CA HIS A 220 -1.71 -6.72 -0.19
C HIS A 220 -0.82 -5.48 -0.17
N TYR A 221 -0.72 -4.77 0.97
CA TYR A 221 0.32 -3.77 1.15
C TYR A 221 1.70 -4.46 1.31
N HIS A 222 1.84 -5.39 2.25
CA HIS A 222 3.16 -5.89 2.68
C HIS A 222 3.47 -7.37 2.39
N LYS A 223 2.52 -8.17 1.89
CA LYS A 223 2.71 -9.63 1.69
C LYS A 223 2.86 -10.07 0.24
N LEU A 224 2.30 -9.34 -0.73
CA LEU A 224 2.35 -9.76 -2.14
C LEU A 224 3.75 -9.53 -2.72
N VAL A 225 4.19 -8.28 -2.74
CA VAL A 225 5.57 -7.90 -3.05
C VAL A 225 6.14 -7.26 -1.79
N THR A 226 6.84 -8.08 -1.00
CA THR A 226 7.27 -7.74 0.37
C THR A 226 8.41 -6.72 0.39
N GLU A 227 9.20 -6.72 -0.68
CA GLU A 227 10.40 -5.92 -0.88
C GLU A 227 10.11 -4.43 -1.03
N ASP A 228 8.87 -4.07 -1.38
CA ASP A 228 8.41 -2.69 -1.55
C ASP A 228 7.86 -2.07 -0.26
N ALA A 229 7.59 -2.88 0.76
CA ALA A 229 6.97 -2.41 2.00
C ALA A 229 8.00 -1.75 2.92
N ILE A 230 7.60 -0.67 3.57
CA ILE A 230 8.46 0.11 4.47
C ILE A 230 8.54 -0.57 5.83
N TYR A 231 9.77 -0.72 6.30
CA TYR A 231 10.13 -1.28 7.59
C TYR A 231 11.17 -0.38 8.23
N ASP A 232 11.08 -0.17 9.53
CA ASP A 232 11.94 0.74 10.27
C ASP A 232 12.45 0.05 11.54
N PRO A 233 13.75 0.02 11.84
CA PRO A 233 14.28 -0.66 13.03
C PRO A 233 13.77 -0.05 14.33
N GLU A 234 13.42 1.24 14.34
CA GLU A 234 12.85 1.90 15.51
C GLU A 234 11.38 1.50 15.73
N ILE A 235 10.72 0.99 14.69
CA ILE A 235 9.31 0.60 14.71
C ILE A 235 9.18 -0.92 14.66
N TYR A 236 8.77 -1.53 15.77
CA TYR A 236 8.69 -3.00 15.93
C TYR A 236 10.01 -3.74 15.67
N GLY A 237 11.17 -3.09 15.78
CA GLY A 237 12.45 -3.74 15.45
C GLY A 237 12.49 -4.21 13.99
N ALA A 238 11.78 -3.55 13.07
CA ALA A 238 11.60 -3.99 11.69
C ALA A 238 11.10 -5.45 11.51
N GLN A 239 10.35 -5.99 12.50
CA GLN A 239 9.66 -7.28 12.35
C GLN A 239 8.30 -7.11 11.63
N ARG A 240 7.78 -5.88 11.58
CA ARG A 240 6.49 -5.50 10.99
C ARG A 240 6.63 -4.23 10.18
N THR A 241 5.71 -4.02 9.24
CA THR A 241 5.72 -2.77 8.48
C THR A 241 5.52 -1.56 9.41
N ALA A 242 6.29 -0.50 9.15
CA ALA A 242 6.34 0.68 10.01
C ALA A 242 5.21 1.68 9.75
N VAL A 243 4.57 1.62 8.59
CA VAL A 243 3.84 2.76 8.01
C VAL A 243 2.71 3.31 8.90
N ILE A 244 1.79 2.46 9.36
CA ILE A 244 0.70 2.92 10.22
C ILE A 244 1.23 3.20 11.64
N THR A 245 2.03 2.27 12.18
CA THR A 245 2.49 2.35 13.57
C THR A 245 3.36 3.58 13.83
N GLY A 246 4.33 3.87 12.96
CA GLY A 246 5.18 5.05 13.15
C GLY A 246 4.40 6.36 13.00
N THR A 247 3.38 6.40 12.14
CA THR A 247 2.46 7.55 12.07
C THR A 247 1.73 7.75 13.40
N LEU A 248 1.18 6.67 13.97
CA LEU A 248 0.46 6.73 15.26
C LEU A 248 1.39 7.10 16.42
N GLN A 249 2.60 6.53 16.46
CA GLN A 249 3.60 6.83 17.48
C GLN A 249 4.09 8.29 17.42
N ALA A 250 4.25 8.85 16.22
CA ALA A 250 4.57 10.27 16.05
C ALA A 250 3.48 11.19 16.62
N LEU A 251 2.22 10.75 16.63
CA LEU A 251 1.08 11.45 17.25
C LEU A 251 0.94 11.19 18.77
N GLY A 252 1.83 10.38 19.34
CA GLY A 252 1.83 10.01 20.75
C GLY A 252 0.91 8.84 21.12
N VAL A 253 0.28 8.17 20.15
CA VAL A 253 -0.67 7.06 20.40
C VAL A 253 0.07 5.82 20.91
N GLU A 254 -0.48 5.16 21.93
CA GLU A 254 0.00 3.83 22.35
C GLU A 254 -0.42 2.78 21.32
N VAL A 255 0.54 2.18 20.61
CA VAL A 255 0.23 1.12 19.62
C VAL A 255 0.47 -0.26 20.23
N ALA A 256 -0.61 -0.92 20.61
CA ALA A 256 -0.60 -2.24 21.23
C ALA A 256 -0.37 -3.38 20.20
N ASP A 257 0.20 -4.47 20.71
CA ASP A 257 0.47 -5.71 19.96
C ASP A 257 -0.61 -6.76 20.24
N TYR A 258 -0.85 -7.68 19.29
CA TYR A 258 -1.74 -8.82 19.42
C TYR A 258 -1.25 -10.00 18.55
N SER A 259 -1.61 -11.22 18.94
CA SER A 259 -1.03 -12.48 18.45
C SER A 259 -1.35 -12.77 16.98
N THR A 260 -2.54 -12.39 16.51
CA THR A 260 -3.00 -12.61 15.14
C THR A 260 -2.72 -11.43 14.22
N TRP A 261 -1.70 -10.60 14.50
CA TRP A 261 -1.40 -9.39 13.73
C TRP A 261 -1.26 -9.65 12.22
N TYR A 262 -0.57 -10.73 11.85
CA TYR A 262 -0.37 -11.12 10.47
C TYR A 262 -1.61 -11.78 9.84
N ASP A 263 -2.64 -12.16 10.57
CA ASP A 263 -3.83 -12.78 9.96
C ASP A 263 -4.58 -11.77 9.09
N CYS A 264 -5.19 -12.27 8.02
CA CYS A 264 -6.07 -11.51 7.12
C CYS A 264 -7.24 -10.88 7.91
N CYS A 265 -7.82 -9.78 7.41
CA CYS A 265 -9.04 -9.20 7.99
C CYS A 265 -10.28 -10.10 7.86
N GLY A 266 -10.27 -11.07 6.94
CA GLY A 266 -11.43 -11.92 6.62
C GLY A 266 -12.15 -11.54 5.32
N PHE A 267 -11.86 -10.38 4.70
CA PHE A 267 -12.50 -9.98 3.43
C PHE A 267 -12.26 -11.02 2.33
N GLY A 268 -11.01 -11.49 2.18
CA GLY A 268 -10.67 -12.65 1.34
C GLY A 268 -11.07 -12.54 -0.14
N PHE A 269 -11.30 -11.33 -0.64
CA PHE A 269 -11.70 -10.90 -2.00
C PHE A 269 -12.84 -11.69 -2.65
N ARG A 270 -12.61 -12.97 -2.95
CA ARG A 270 -13.63 -13.92 -3.41
C ARG A 270 -14.51 -14.42 -2.25
N HIS A 271 -13.94 -14.64 -1.06
CA HIS A 271 -14.66 -15.19 0.09
C HIS A 271 -15.83 -14.31 0.53
N ILE A 272 -15.67 -12.98 0.55
CA ILE A 272 -16.78 -12.07 0.87
C ILE A 272 -17.96 -12.19 -0.10
N LEU A 273 -17.70 -12.58 -1.37
CA LEU A 273 -18.73 -12.75 -2.39
C LEU A 273 -19.45 -14.11 -2.29
N VAL A 274 -18.73 -15.18 -1.95
CA VAL A 274 -19.26 -16.55 -2.02
C VAL A 274 -19.50 -17.20 -0.65
N SER A 275 -18.98 -16.63 0.43
CA SER A 275 -18.99 -17.19 1.79
C SER A 275 -18.94 -16.08 2.85
N ARG A 276 -19.90 -15.15 2.77
CA ARG A 276 -19.97 -13.97 3.65
C ARG A 276 -19.95 -14.33 5.14
N ASP A 277 -20.64 -15.39 5.55
CA ASP A 277 -20.68 -15.81 6.96
C ASP A 277 -19.31 -16.24 7.47
N PHE A 278 -18.51 -16.92 6.63
CA PHE A 278 -17.11 -17.23 6.95
C PHE A 278 -16.26 -15.97 7.07
N SER A 279 -16.41 -15.01 6.13
CA SER A 279 -15.68 -13.74 6.20
C SER A 279 -15.98 -12.97 7.50
N ARG A 280 -17.26 -12.91 7.91
CA ARG A 280 -17.67 -12.25 9.15
C ARG A 280 -17.16 -12.98 10.39
N SER A 281 -17.36 -14.30 10.47
CA SER A 281 -16.90 -15.08 11.63
C SER A 281 -15.38 -15.03 11.79
N PHE A 282 -14.63 -15.07 10.68
CA PHE A 282 -13.17 -14.90 10.71
C PHE A 282 -12.78 -13.51 11.24
N ALA A 283 -13.39 -12.45 10.72
CA ALA A 283 -13.13 -11.09 11.18
C ALA A 283 -13.39 -10.91 12.68
N THR A 284 -14.54 -11.40 13.17
CA THR A 284 -14.89 -11.33 14.60
C THR A 284 -13.94 -12.16 15.45
N GLN A 285 -13.83 -13.47 15.18
CA GLN A 285 -13.16 -14.42 16.07
C GLN A 285 -11.63 -14.34 16.00
N ARG A 286 -11.05 -14.10 14.81
CA ARG A 286 -9.58 -14.07 14.65
C ARG A 286 -8.99 -12.68 14.76
N LYS A 287 -9.77 -11.61 14.56
CA LYS A 287 -9.27 -10.23 14.60
C LYS A 287 -9.88 -9.44 15.76
N ILE A 288 -11.18 -9.15 15.75
CA ILE A 288 -11.80 -8.22 16.71
C ILE A 288 -11.70 -8.74 18.15
N GLU A 289 -12.10 -9.99 18.40
CA GLU A 289 -12.06 -10.60 19.74
C GLU A 289 -10.63 -10.71 20.27
N ILE A 290 -9.67 -11.12 19.43
CA ILE A 290 -8.26 -11.22 19.81
C ILE A 290 -7.67 -9.84 20.15
N MET A 291 -7.92 -8.83 19.31
CA MET A 291 -7.48 -7.45 19.61
C MET A 291 -8.08 -6.96 20.94
N LYS A 292 -9.37 -7.22 21.18
CA LYS A 292 -10.04 -6.84 22.42
C LYS A 292 -9.48 -7.57 23.64
N GLN A 293 -9.24 -8.87 23.53
CA GLN A 293 -8.75 -9.70 24.65
C GLN A 293 -7.29 -9.41 25.00
N GLU A 294 -6.43 -9.20 24.01
CA GLU A 294 -4.98 -9.08 24.24
C GLU A 294 -4.50 -7.64 24.41
N ALA A 295 -5.17 -6.68 23.76
CA ALA A 295 -4.78 -5.28 23.76
C ALA A 295 -5.84 -4.34 24.34
N ASN A 296 -7.13 -4.72 24.24
CA ASN A 296 -8.28 -3.89 24.59
C ASN A 296 -8.14 -2.43 24.08
N PRO A 297 -7.99 -2.24 22.75
CA PRO A 297 -7.75 -0.91 22.18
C PRO A 297 -9.04 -0.06 22.14
N ASP A 298 -8.87 1.26 22.17
CA ASP A 298 -9.95 2.21 21.90
C ASP A 298 -10.33 2.21 20.42
N ILE A 299 -9.34 2.04 19.54
CA ILE A 299 -9.50 2.04 18.09
C ILE A 299 -8.62 1.00 17.40
N THR A 300 -9.07 0.50 16.25
CA THR A 300 -8.22 -0.25 15.31
C THR A 300 -7.99 0.58 14.06
N VAL A 301 -6.73 0.76 13.66
CA VAL A 301 -6.36 1.53 12.47
C VAL A 301 -5.95 0.60 11.34
N THR A 302 -6.50 0.84 10.15
CA THR A 302 -6.17 0.09 8.93
C THR A 302 -5.93 1.07 7.77
N HIS A 303 -5.40 0.58 6.65
CA HIS A 303 -5.12 1.43 5.48
C HIS A 303 -5.69 0.89 4.16
N ASP A 304 -6.68 -0.01 4.20
CA ASP A 304 -7.35 -0.54 3.02
C ASP A 304 -8.86 -0.61 3.22
N THR A 305 -9.62 -0.29 2.18
CA THR A 305 -11.09 -0.24 2.27
C THR A 305 -11.71 -1.58 2.61
N GLY A 306 -11.19 -2.69 2.07
CA GLY A 306 -11.71 -4.02 2.37
C GLY A 306 -11.49 -4.39 3.83
N CYS A 307 -10.33 -4.01 4.38
CA CYS A 307 -10.03 -4.18 5.81
C CYS A 307 -10.99 -3.36 6.69
N VAL A 308 -11.13 -2.06 6.44
CA VAL A 308 -12.06 -1.20 7.22
C VAL A 308 -13.47 -1.76 7.15
N THR A 309 -13.98 -1.98 5.94
CA THR A 309 -15.38 -2.40 5.73
C THR A 309 -15.66 -3.73 6.42
N THR A 310 -14.74 -4.68 6.34
CA THR A 310 -14.92 -6.00 6.93
C THR A 310 -14.91 -5.94 8.45
N LEU A 311 -13.94 -5.26 9.04
CA LEU A 311 -13.86 -5.14 10.50
C LEU A 311 -15.03 -4.31 11.04
N ASP A 312 -15.38 -3.22 10.37
CA ASP A 312 -16.49 -2.34 10.78
C ASP A 312 -17.85 -3.07 10.75
N GLN A 313 -18.18 -3.75 9.64
CA GLN A 313 -19.46 -4.44 9.48
C GLN A 313 -19.57 -5.80 10.20
N SER A 314 -18.49 -6.25 10.84
CA SER A 314 -18.44 -7.52 11.60
C SER A 314 -18.39 -7.32 13.12
N GLN A 315 -18.53 -6.08 13.59
CA GLN A 315 -18.81 -5.73 14.99
C GLN A 315 -20.30 -5.84 15.28
#